data_AF-A0A7S7MB81-F1
#
_entry.id   AF-A0A7S7MB81-F1
#
_cell.length_a   1.000
_cell.length_b   1.000
_cell.length_c   1.000
_cell.angle_alpha   90.00
_cell.angle_beta   90.00
_cell.angle_gamma   90.00
#
_symmetry.space_group_name_H-M   'P 1'
#
loop_
_entity.id
_entity.type
_entity.pdbx_description
1 polymer ?
#
loop_
_entity_poly.entity_id
_entity_poly.type
_entity_poly.pdbx_seq_one_letter_code
_entity_poly.pdbx_strand_id
1 'polypeptide(L)'
;MDSNGDLTITGGQTYVSGPTDAANGALDYEGTGTISGGVLVAAGSAGMAQNMGSDSTQASLLVAATGDAGDTITLADSSGTVLASFSPATSYQCAVISAPDIEVGQTYTLTSGSTTTEVTPDSVVYSSADAAAGGMGMGGGMQGGTQMDGTMPDADGQAPTGTTAAQTSTTA
;
A
#
# COMPACT_ATOMS: atom_id res chain seq x y z
N MET A 1 7.00 -0.08 -13.58
CA MET A 1 7.37 1.27 -14.03
C MET A 1 8.41 1.75 -13.06
N ASP A 2 9.59 2.09 -13.55
CA ASP A 2 10.79 2.30 -12.72
C ASP A 2 11.34 3.70 -12.96
N SER A 3 11.54 4.46 -11.88
CA SER A 3 12.04 5.84 -11.92
C SER A 3 13.01 6.09 -10.77
N ASN A 4 14.25 6.49 -11.08
CA ASN A 4 15.22 6.97 -10.08
C ASN A 4 14.92 8.42 -9.61
N GLY A 5 13.64 8.81 -9.59
CA GLY A 5 13.17 10.17 -9.32
C GLY A 5 11.67 10.20 -9.15
N ASP A 6 11.04 11.32 -9.51
CA ASP A 6 9.59 11.47 -9.40
C ASP A 6 8.85 10.64 -10.47
N LEU A 7 7.64 10.21 -10.12
CA LEU A 7 6.64 9.66 -11.02
C LEU A 7 5.42 10.60 -11.04
N THR A 8 5.09 11.16 -12.21
CA THR A 8 3.94 12.05 -12.36
C THR A 8 3.01 11.57 -13.47
N ILE A 9 1.73 11.39 -13.15
CA ILE A 9 0.66 11.03 -14.10
C ILE A 9 -0.40 12.13 -14.09
N THR A 10 -0.54 12.86 -15.20
CA THR A 10 -1.50 13.98 -15.30
C THR A 10 -2.73 13.65 -16.14
N GLY A 11 -2.78 12.50 -16.80
CA GLY A 11 -3.85 12.12 -17.72
C GLY A 11 -3.53 10.88 -18.55
N GLY A 12 -4.44 10.54 -19.46
CA GLY A 12 -4.30 9.39 -20.36
C GLY A 12 -4.67 8.06 -19.70
N GLN A 13 -4.20 6.96 -20.30
CA GLN A 13 -4.37 5.60 -19.78
C GLN A 13 -2.99 4.96 -19.62
N THR A 14 -2.70 4.47 -18.42
CA THR A 14 -1.44 3.84 -18.06
C THR A 14 -1.72 2.43 -17.53
N TYR A 15 -1.16 1.43 -18.19
CA TYR A 15 -1.33 0.03 -17.83
C TYR A 15 0.02 -0.64 -17.65
N VAL A 16 0.24 -1.26 -16.50
CA VAL A 16 1.53 -1.88 -16.14
C VAL A 16 1.30 -3.32 -15.70
N SER A 17 2.09 -4.23 -16.26
CA SER A 17 2.12 -5.65 -15.86
C SER A 17 3.46 -5.99 -15.23
N GLY A 18 3.40 -6.65 -14.08
CA GLY A 18 4.56 -7.15 -13.36
C GLY A 18 5.25 -6.08 -12.51
N PRO A 19 6.37 -6.44 -11.87
CA PRO A 19 7.00 -7.77 -11.94
C PRO A 19 6.24 -8.82 -11.14
N THR A 20 6.61 -10.10 -11.31
CA THR A 20 6.07 -11.21 -10.52
C THR A 20 6.94 -11.55 -9.30
N ASP A 21 8.22 -11.17 -9.34
CA ASP A 21 9.14 -11.34 -8.21
C ASP A 21 8.87 -10.29 -7.12
N ALA A 22 9.32 -10.60 -5.90
CA ALA A 22 9.12 -9.73 -4.73
C ALA A 22 10.18 -8.62 -4.59
N ALA A 23 11.13 -8.49 -5.52
CA ALA A 23 12.21 -7.52 -5.38
C ALA A 23 11.80 -6.11 -5.81
N ASN A 24 10.76 -5.97 -6.64
CA ASN A 24 10.26 -4.68 -7.12
C ASN A 24 8.73 -4.62 -7.13
N GLY A 25 8.20 -3.40 -7.20
CA GLY A 25 6.77 -3.12 -7.37
C GLY A 25 6.37 -2.87 -8.81
N ALA A 26 5.07 -2.90 -9.10
CA ALA A 26 4.56 -2.49 -10.41
C ALA A 26 4.79 -0.99 -10.66
N LEU A 27 4.76 -0.19 -9.60
CA LEU A 27 5.31 1.14 -9.54
C LEU A 27 6.55 1.07 -8.63
N ASP A 28 7.64 1.65 -9.10
CA ASP A 28 8.91 1.71 -8.39
C ASP A 28 9.50 3.08 -8.67
N TYR A 29 9.52 3.95 -7.65
CA TYR A 29 10.06 5.28 -7.78
C TYR A 29 10.77 5.73 -6.50
N GLU A 30 11.93 6.35 -6.66
CA GLU A 30 12.75 6.85 -5.54
C GLU A 30 12.24 8.19 -4.97
N GLY A 31 11.57 9.00 -5.81
CA GLY A 31 11.07 10.33 -5.47
C GLY A 31 9.62 10.33 -5.01
N THR A 32 8.85 11.30 -5.51
CA THR A 32 7.42 11.46 -5.25
C THR A 32 6.58 10.80 -6.34
N GLY A 33 5.51 10.12 -5.96
CA GLY A 33 4.51 9.61 -6.90
C GLY A 33 3.26 10.48 -6.83
N THR A 34 2.89 11.11 -7.93
CA THR A 34 1.72 12.00 -7.99
C THR A 34 0.82 11.67 -9.16
N ILE A 35 -0.48 11.60 -8.90
CA ILE A 35 -1.51 11.45 -9.93
C ILE A 35 -2.56 12.55 -9.81
N SER A 36 -2.85 13.20 -10.93
CA SER A 36 -3.84 14.28 -11.01
C SER A 36 -4.90 14.07 -12.10
N GLY A 37 -4.83 12.97 -12.84
CA GLY A 37 -5.75 12.69 -13.93
C GLY A 37 -5.49 11.36 -14.64
N GLY A 38 -6.51 10.87 -15.34
CA GLY A 38 -6.40 9.68 -16.20
C GLY A 38 -6.70 8.37 -15.49
N VAL A 39 -6.50 7.27 -16.20
CA VAL A 39 -6.68 5.91 -15.66
C VAL A 39 -5.30 5.26 -15.48
N LEU A 40 -5.06 4.69 -14.31
CA LEU A 40 -3.91 3.86 -14.00
C LEU A 40 -4.40 2.49 -13.53
N VAL A 41 -3.88 1.42 -14.12
CA VAL A 41 -3.93 0.07 -13.53
C VAL A 41 -2.55 -0.55 -13.62
N ALA A 42 -1.88 -0.69 -12.47
CA ALA A 42 -0.57 -1.32 -12.36
C ALA A 42 -0.70 -2.58 -11.51
N ALA A 43 -0.56 -3.75 -12.14
CA ALA A 43 -0.71 -5.05 -11.49
C ALA A 43 0.63 -5.78 -11.42
N GLY A 44 0.98 -6.28 -10.25
CA GLY A 44 2.27 -6.94 -10.05
C GLY A 44 2.40 -7.58 -8.67
N SER A 45 3.64 -7.76 -8.24
CA SER A 45 3.99 -8.34 -6.95
C SER A 45 3.57 -7.47 -5.77
N ALA A 46 3.10 -8.11 -4.70
CA ALA A 46 2.77 -7.44 -3.45
C ALA A 46 4.01 -7.13 -2.59
N GLY A 47 5.16 -7.79 -2.84
CA GLY A 47 6.34 -7.77 -1.96
C GLY A 47 6.99 -6.40 -1.74
N MET A 48 6.94 -5.55 -2.77
CA MET A 48 7.43 -4.17 -2.75
C MET A 48 6.38 -3.23 -3.37
N ALA A 49 5.10 -3.50 -3.13
CA ALA A 49 4.03 -2.73 -3.72
C ALA A 49 4.03 -1.29 -3.22
N GLN A 50 4.17 -0.35 -4.15
CA GLN A 50 4.12 1.08 -3.89
C GLN A 50 2.85 1.68 -4.51
N ASN A 51 2.12 2.47 -3.73
CA ASN A 51 0.98 3.27 -4.19
C ASN A 51 1.46 4.70 -4.54
N MET A 52 0.60 5.55 -5.11
CA MET A 52 0.89 6.98 -5.28
C MET A 52 0.95 7.71 -3.92
N GLY A 53 1.55 8.89 -3.90
CA GLY A 53 1.72 9.73 -2.72
C GLY A 53 0.54 10.67 -2.44
N SER A 54 0.51 11.20 -1.22
CA SER A 54 -0.57 12.05 -0.69
C SER A 54 -0.73 13.41 -1.37
N ASP A 55 0.27 13.84 -2.15
CA ASP A 55 0.20 15.08 -2.94
C ASP A 55 -0.66 14.90 -4.22
N SER A 56 -1.17 13.69 -4.47
CA SER A 56 -2.09 13.39 -5.55
C SER A 56 -3.43 14.10 -5.36
N THR A 57 -4.07 14.49 -6.47
CA THR A 57 -5.42 15.08 -6.47
C THR A 57 -6.48 14.09 -6.97
N GLN A 58 -6.06 12.93 -7.45
CA GLN A 58 -6.93 11.82 -7.86
C GLN A 58 -6.67 10.62 -6.96
N ALA A 59 -7.73 9.91 -6.54
CA ALA A 59 -7.61 8.80 -5.62
C ALA A 59 -6.84 7.61 -6.22
N SER A 60 -5.99 6.96 -5.43
CA SER A 60 -5.24 5.77 -5.82
C SER A 60 -5.44 4.63 -4.81
N LEU A 61 -5.83 3.47 -5.32
CA LEU A 61 -6.19 2.29 -4.54
C LEU A 61 -5.12 1.22 -4.76
N LEU A 62 -4.34 0.90 -3.72
CA LEU A 62 -3.52 -0.31 -3.69
C LEU A 62 -4.32 -1.43 -3.02
N VAL A 63 -4.67 -2.46 -3.79
CA VAL A 63 -5.57 -3.53 -3.32
C VAL A 63 -4.93 -4.89 -3.61
N ALA A 64 -5.09 -5.82 -2.66
CA ALA A 64 -4.68 -7.21 -2.85
C ALA A 64 -5.57 -7.84 -3.92
N ALA A 65 -4.96 -8.45 -4.93
CA ALA A 65 -5.66 -9.04 -6.06
C ALA A 65 -4.76 -10.11 -6.65
N THR A 66 -5.22 -11.35 -6.65
CA THR A 66 -4.47 -12.47 -7.23
C THR A 66 -5.12 -12.89 -8.53
N GLY A 67 -4.30 -13.06 -9.56
CA GLY A 67 -4.76 -13.57 -10.86
C GLY A 67 -3.60 -14.00 -11.74
N ASP A 68 -3.94 -14.75 -12.77
CA ASP A 68 -3.00 -15.24 -13.78
C ASP A 68 -2.82 -14.23 -14.92
N ALA A 69 -1.79 -14.45 -15.74
CA ALA A 69 -1.60 -13.67 -16.95
C ALA A 69 -2.82 -13.78 -17.88
N GLY A 70 -3.36 -12.65 -18.30
CA GLY A 70 -4.55 -12.55 -19.14
C GLY A 70 -5.88 -12.47 -18.37
N ASP A 71 -5.89 -12.72 -17.05
CA ASP A 71 -7.07 -12.45 -16.24
C ASP A 71 -7.38 -10.96 -16.23
N THR A 72 -8.67 -10.62 -16.23
CA THR A 72 -9.08 -9.21 -16.23
C THR A 72 -9.30 -8.70 -14.81
N ILE A 73 -8.68 -7.56 -14.52
CA ILE A 73 -8.93 -6.73 -13.36
C ILE A 73 -9.95 -5.67 -13.76
N THR A 74 -11.05 -5.57 -13.04
CA THR A 74 -12.12 -4.58 -13.27
C THR A 74 -12.47 -3.89 -11.97
N LEU A 75 -12.47 -2.55 -11.96
CA LEU A 75 -13.04 -1.75 -10.89
C LEU A 75 -14.36 -1.14 -11.35
N ALA A 76 -15.44 -1.41 -10.63
CA ALA A 76 -16.75 -0.86 -10.90
C ALA A 76 -17.32 -0.11 -9.68
N ASP A 77 -18.12 0.92 -9.93
CA ASP A 77 -18.87 1.61 -8.89
C ASP A 77 -20.11 0.80 -8.43
N SER A 78 -20.83 1.32 -7.43
CA SER A 78 -22.06 0.71 -6.90
C SER A 78 -23.21 0.58 -7.92
N SER A 79 -23.17 1.31 -9.04
CA SER A 79 -24.13 1.20 -10.14
C SER A 79 -23.75 0.11 -11.15
N GLY A 80 -22.55 -0.44 -11.04
CA GLY A 80 -21.96 -1.38 -12.00
C GLY A 80 -21.24 -0.70 -13.16
N THR A 81 -21.02 0.62 -13.11
CA THR A 81 -20.24 1.33 -14.13
C THR A 81 -18.77 1.01 -13.96
N VAL A 82 -18.14 0.50 -15.02
CA VAL A 82 -16.72 0.17 -15.03
C VAL A 82 -15.90 1.45 -15.16
N LEU A 83 -15.04 1.70 -14.17
CA LEU A 83 -14.16 2.87 -14.11
C LEU A 83 -12.77 2.58 -14.65
N ALA A 84 -12.29 1.35 -14.48
CA ALA A 84 -11.02 0.87 -14.99
C ALA A 84 -11.08 -0.63 -15.30
N SER A 85 -10.42 -1.06 -16.37
CA SER A 85 -10.33 -2.47 -16.76
C SER A 85 -8.99 -2.73 -17.43
N PHE A 86 -8.30 -3.81 -17.03
CA PHE A 86 -7.03 -4.20 -17.63
C PHE A 86 -6.79 -5.71 -17.50
N SER A 87 -6.16 -6.32 -18.52
CA SER A 87 -5.75 -7.72 -18.50
C SER A 87 -4.22 -7.78 -18.47
N PRO A 88 -3.57 -7.96 -17.29
CA PRO A 88 -2.12 -7.97 -17.19
C PRO A 88 -1.47 -9.11 -17.99
N ALA A 89 -0.31 -8.87 -18.58
CA ALA A 89 0.44 -9.87 -19.34
C ALA A 89 1.21 -10.87 -18.45
N THR A 90 1.18 -10.67 -17.13
CA THR A 90 1.84 -11.49 -16.12
C THR A 90 0.86 -11.82 -15.00
N SER A 91 1.14 -12.84 -14.19
CA SER A 91 0.42 -13.01 -12.93
C SER A 91 0.70 -11.84 -11.98
N TYR A 92 -0.17 -11.66 -10.99
CA TYR A 92 -0.12 -10.54 -10.06
C TYR A 92 -0.69 -10.93 -8.69
N GLN A 93 -0.33 -10.16 -7.68
CA GLN A 93 -0.71 -10.33 -6.28
C GLN A 93 -1.34 -9.06 -5.68
N CYS A 94 -1.15 -7.92 -6.34
CA CYS A 94 -1.85 -6.68 -6.04
C CYS A 94 -2.06 -5.85 -7.32
N ALA A 95 -2.91 -4.83 -7.19
CA ALA A 95 -3.08 -3.80 -8.21
C ALA A 95 -3.13 -2.41 -7.57
N VAL A 96 -2.47 -1.44 -8.21
CA VAL A 96 -2.67 0.00 -7.99
C VAL A 96 -3.63 0.51 -9.05
N ILE A 97 -4.76 1.05 -8.63
CA ILE A 97 -5.83 1.51 -9.51
C ILE A 97 -6.16 2.97 -9.21
N SER A 98 -6.23 3.79 -10.25
CA SER A 98 -6.70 5.18 -10.14
C SER A 98 -7.55 5.51 -11.37
N ALA A 99 -8.64 6.23 -11.15
CA ALA A 99 -9.51 6.75 -12.20
C ALA A 99 -10.15 8.07 -11.72
N PRO A 100 -10.58 8.96 -12.63
CA PRO A 100 -11.11 10.28 -12.26
C PRO A 100 -12.37 10.22 -11.39
N ASP A 101 -13.17 9.16 -11.57
CA ASP A 101 -14.48 8.99 -10.91
C ASP A 101 -14.40 8.19 -9.60
N ILE A 102 -13.18 7.96 -9.07
CA ILE A 102 -12.99 7.39 -7.74
C ILE A 102 -13.06 8.51 -6.71
N GLU A 103 -14.03 8.39 -5.80
CA GLU A 103 -14.34 9.34 -4.74
C GLU A 103 -14.09 8.69 -3.38
N VAL A 104 -13.51 9.48 -2.46
CA VAL A 104 -13.29 9.07 -1.08
C VAL A 104 -14.64 8.85 -0.38
N GLY A 105 -14.76 7.75 0.34
CA GLY A 105 -15.95 7.35 1.10
C GLY A 105 -16.98 6.55 0.31
N GLN A 106 -16.83 6.43 -1.01
CA GLN A 106 -17.70 5.62 -1.86
C GLN A 106 -17.20 4.18 -1.97
N THR A 107 -18.11 3.22 -2.13
CA THR A 107 -17.76 1.79 -2.26
C THR A 107 -17.69 1.37 -3.72
N TYR A 108 -16.65 0.59 -4.02
CA TYR A 108 -16.34 0.03 -5.32
C TYR A 108 -16.19 -1.48 -5.24
N THR A 109 -16.46 -2.16 -6.35
CA THR A 109 -16.19 -3.59 -6.50
C THR A 109 -14.98 -3.80 -7.39
N LEU A 110 -13.92 -4.36 -6.82
CA LEU A 110 -12.79 -4.88 -7.57
C LEU A 110 -13.06 -6.34 -7.93
N THR A 111 -12.95 -6.68 -9.20
CA THR A 111 -13.02 -8.07 -9.70
C THR A 111 -11.67 -8.45 -10.30
N SER A 112 -11.14 -9.60 -9.90
CA SER A 112 -9.89 -10.18 -10.39
C SER A 112 -10.14 -11.65 -10.72
N GLY A 113 -10.24 -11.97 -12.01
CA GLY A 113 -10.69 -13.29 -12.46
C GLY A 113 -12.10 -13.60 -11.92
N SER A 114 -12.23 -14.61 -11.07
CA SER A 114 -13.49 -14.98 -10.39
C SER A 114 -13.65 -14.42 -8.98
N THR A 115 -12.64 -13.71 -8.47
CA THR A 115 -12.65 -13.15 -7.11
C THR A 115 -13.16 -11.72 -7.13
N THR A 116 -13.98 -11.37 -6.14
CA THR A 116 -14.46 -10.00 -5.95
C THR A 116 -14.07 -9.48 -4.56
N THR A 117 -13.82 -8.19 -4.45
CA THR A 117 -13.44 -7.50 -3.21
C THR A 117 -14.08 -6.12 -3.20
N GLU A 118 -14.74 -5.77 -2.11
CA GLU A 118 -15.25 -4.41 -1.90
C GLU A 118 -14.13 -3.50 -1.40
N VAL A 119 -14.10 -2.28 -1.93
CA VAL A 119 -13.09 -1.27 -1.62
C VAL A 119 -13.79 0.05 -1.33
N THR A 120 -13.55 0.59 -0.15
CA THR A 120 -14.08 1.91 0.27
C THR A 120 -12.92 2.77 0.75
N PRO A 121 -12.30 3.60 -0.12
CA PRO A 121 -11.20 4.47 0.28
C PRO A 121 -11.66 5.48 1.34
N ASP A 122 -10.87 5.64 2.41
CA ASP A 122 -11.08 6.66 3.45
C ASP A 122 -10.24 7.93 3.23
N SER A 123 -9.37 7.90 2.22
CA SER A 123 -8.45 8.97 1.86
C SER A 123 -8.05 8.86 0.37
N VAL A 124 -7.37 9.89 -0.15
CA VAL A 124 -6.91 9.91 -1.55
C VAL A 124 -5.93 8.78 -1.84
N VAL A 125 -5.14 8.35 -0.86
CA VAL A 125 -4.21 7.22 -1.00
C VAL A 125 -4.69 6.10 -0.09
N TYR A 126 -5.34 5.11 -0.68
CA TYR A 126 -5.88 3.97 0.05
C TYR A 126 -5.05 2.71 -0.22
N SER A 127 -4.75 1.94 0.83
CA SER A 127 -4.12 0.64 0.72
C SER A 127 -4.89 -0.39 1.54
N SER A 128 -5.31 -1.50 0.92
CA SER A 128 -5.95 -2.59 1.67
C SER A 128 -4.95 -3.23 2.62
N ALA A 129 -5.41 -3.70 3.79
CA ALA A 129 -4.54 -4.28 4.81
C ALA A 129 -3.70 -5.45 4.27
N ASP A 130 -4.32 -6.30 3.43
CA ASP A 130 -3.65 -7.45 2.82
C ASP A 130 -2.58 -7.04 1.80
N ALA A 131 -2.78 -5.92 1.07
CA ALA A 131 -1.77 -5.39 0.16
C ALA A 131 -0.64 -4.71 0.92
N ALA A 132 -0.96 -3.98 1.98
CA ALA A 132 0.00 -3.30 2.84
C ALA A 132 0.90 -4.28 3.60
N ALA A 133 0.37 -5.46 3.98
CA ALA A 133 1.15 -6.53 4.62
C ALA A 133 2.21 -7.13 3.68
N GLY A 134 1.94 -7.18 2.37
CA GLY A 134 2.91 -7.61 1.37
C GLY A 134 4.05 -6.61 1.18
N GLY A 135 3.77 -5.31 1.31
CA GLY A 135 4.71 -4.21 1.10
C GLY A 135 5.51 -3.78 2.33
N MET A 136 5.67 -4.64 3.35
CA MET A 136 6.50 -4.35 4.52
C MET A 136 8.01 -4.41 4.20
N GLY A 137 8.43 -3.57 3.24
CA GLY A 137 9.79 -3.17 2.94
C GLY A 137 9.89 -1.64 3.00
N MET A 138 10.29 -1.13 4.17
CA MET A 138 10.73 0.25 4.47
C MET A 138 10.42 1.38 3.46
N GLY A 139 9.38 2.17 3.73
CA GLY A 139 9.16 3.51 3.18
C GLY A 139 8.51 4.41 4.23
N GLY A 140 9.20 5.47 4.64
CA GLY A 140 8.94 6.23 5.87
C GLY A 140 7.63 7.01 5.95
N GLY A 141 7.12 7.17 7.17
CA GLY A 141 5.95 8.00 7.46
C GLY A 141 5.45 7.93 8.90
N MET A 142 6.35 8.03 9.90
CA MET A 142 5.93 8.29 11.28
C MET A 142 6.37 9.70 11.66
N GLN A 143 5.52 10.68 11.34
CA GLN A 143 5.65 12.05 11.81
C GLN A 143 4.29 12.54 12.32
N GLY A 144 4.28 12.98 13.57
CA GLY A 144 3.12 13.42 14.35
C GLY A 144 3.13 12.72 15.71
N GLY A 145 3.88 13.14 16.72
CA GLY A 145 3.89 14.50 17.26
C GLY A 145 3.11 14.49 18.57
N THR A 146 3.75 14.07 19.67
CA THR A 146 3.28 14.41 21.01
C THR A 146 4.48 14.86 21.81
N GLN A 147 4.58 16.17 21.96
CA GLN A 147 5.40 16.76 23.01
C GLN A 147 4.81 16.33 24.35
N MET A 148 5.57 15.63 25.18
CA MET A 148 5.31 15.59 26.61
C MET A 148 6.48 16.26 27.32
N ASP A 149 6.20 17.54 27.59
CA ASP A 149 6.78 18.38 28.62
C ASP A 149 6.66 17.75 30.01
N GLY A 150 7.74 17.86 30.79
CA GLY A 150 7.67 18.05 32.24
C GLY A 150 7.40 16.83 33.11
N THR A 151 8.46 16.18 33.61
CA THR A 151 8.80 16.04 35.05
C THR A 151 9.90 14.99 35.24
N MET A 152 11.15 15.43 35.43
CA MET A 152 12.16 14.60 36.10
C MET A 152 12.03 14.83 37.61
N PRO A 153 11.80 13.81 38.44
CA PRO A 153 12.07 13.90 39.86
C PRO A 153 13.51 13.49 40.13
N ASP A 154 14.25 14.40 40.76
CA ASP A 154 15.47 14.10 41.49
C ASP A 154 15.24 12.97 42.50
N ALA A 155 16.15 12.01 42.57
CA ALA A 155 16.26 11.11 43.72
C ALA A 155 17.73 10.73 43.95
N ASP A 156 18.31 11.44 44.91
CA ASP A 156 19.55 11.15 45.59
C ASP A 156 19.64 9.68 46.10
N GLY A 157 20.80 9.09 45.82
CA GLY A 157 21.54 8.09 46.59
C GLY A 157 20.82 7.07 47.48
N GLN A 158 20.87 5.79 47.07
CA GLN A 158 21.35 4.70 47.93
C GLN A 158 21.60 3.42 47.13
N ALA A 159 22.83 2.89 47.19
CA ALA A 159 23.09 1.49 46.85
C ALA A 159 22.61 0.58 48.00
N PRO A 160 22.21 -0.66 47.71
CA PRO A 160 22.89 -1.75 48.39
C PRO A 160 23.20 -2.97 47.51
N THR A 161 24.45 -3.43 47.67
CA THR A 161 24.92 -4.82 47.83
C THR A 161 24.14 -5.98 47.19
N GLY A 162 24.85 -6.76 46.36
CA GLY A 162 24.33 -7.94 45.67
C GLY A 162 24.13 -9.19 46.52
N THR A 163 23.72 -10.28 45.86
CA THR A 163 24.01 -11.68 46.20
C THR A 163 23.65 -12.57 44.99
N THR A 164 24.56 -13.48 44.67
CA THR A 164 24.49 -14.55 43.67
C THR A 164 23.62 -15.71 44.15
N ALA A 165 22.76 -16.28 43.30
CA ALA A 165 22.33 -17.69 43.31
C ALA A 165 21.53 -17.99 42.01
N ALA A 166 22.12 -18.73 41.07
CA ALA A 166 21.90 -20.17 40.86
C ALA A 166 20.50 -20.51 40.30
N GLN A 167 20.45 -20.75 38.99
CA GLN A 167 19.34 -21.45 38.35
C GLN A 167 19.44 -22.95 38.62
N THR A 168 18.34 -23.56 39.06
CA THR A 168 18.05 -24.99 38.90
C THR A 168 16.58 -25.17 38.51
N SER A 169 16.38 -25.77 37.32
CA SER A 169 15.36 -26.77 36.91
C SER A 169 14.11 -26.92 37.80
N THR A 170 12.87 -27.00 37.32
CA THR A 170 12.31 -27.94 36.32
C THR A 170 10.83 -27.58 36.09
N THR A 171 10.25 -27.84 34.91
CA THR A 171 8.78 -27.92 34.75
C THR A 171 8.45 -29.09 33.84
N ALA A 172 7.56 -29.95 34.36
CA ALA A 172 6.70 -30.98 33.76
C ALA A 172 7.28 -31.87 32.65
#